data_AF-A0A6I2Y6U7-F1
#
_entry.id   AF-A0A6I2Y6U7-F1
#
_cell.length_a   1.000
_cell.length_b   1.000
_cell.length_c   1.000
_cell.angle_alpha   90.00
_cell.angle_beta   90.00
_cell.angle_gamma   90.00
#
_symmetry.space_group_name_H-M   'P 1'
#
loop_
_entity.id
_entity.type
_entity.pdbx_description
1 polymer ?
#
loop_
_entity_poly.entity_id
_entity_poly.type
_entity_poly.pdbx_seq_one_letter_code
_entity_poly.pdbx_strand_id
1 'polypeptide(L)'
;MVNRIRPRASIGLAAAAALVLSLAVDAGRPAQAADENGVARMHACAPATSNFVSLEVAPEVTGAIPARAGMHRLWDLGVTWKDINPAAGSFVWTALDAQVAKAEAAGSTPLLVLGMTPQWAAANPNAGDPRWGAGTASPPRDINDWKAYVTAVVDRYGSRIGAYELWNEANLATFWTGSADQMADLTAAAYPIIKAKQPDAIVLLPSVTLRLRASMRRFVGPFLAALNTRGYPFDGFAIHSYPAGNLGPQDRVNDIVYWQSTVVNSVGAASPVLDRLTFDTEVNFGVAGPGATPGRAYSDAEGASIIQQTYLDSQSLGIDATFWYLYTAAPYSLLGVQLWQGAPLTLDAWAATRRVFAAGAPCPTAGAPSPFETDRKLAAVTSGLPAGAGKTSILDNGVAAAGAGQPSITGSRLTASGAGWSLSADTSTVRTTAAFGVSAGGNVTIQGSGYAPGTTVYVWLLSPPAFLASVTADANGAFTATVTMPAATTAGTHALQVNGFAPSGVVRSASIGIQAFSSPTSPTRAVVAFKAGKKKLDVTARVTLRDLVASLPKDAPTSTLVTGFAPRSGANGPDRSLARKRAKAVVAYLRKAGLSSSFTVKASTVPATKDSDRATVSVTWSP
;
A
#
# COMPACT_ATOMS: atom_id res chain seq x y z
N MET A 1 -39.31 38.60 -13.97
CA MET A 1 -39.48 38.13 -12.58
C MET A 1 -39.01 36.70 -12.50
N VAL A 2 -37.80 36.51 -11.99
CA VAL A 2 -37.11 35.21 -11.86
C VAL A 2 -37.21 34.82 -10.39
N ASN A 3 -37.91 33.73 -10.08
CA ASN A 3 -37.98 33.22 -8.72
C ASN A 3 -37.01 32.04 -8.56
N ARG A 4 -35.93 32.30 -7.81
CA ARG A 4 -34.88 31.33 -7.45
C ARG A 4 -35.42 30.31 -6.45
N ILE A 5 -35.37 29.03 -6.80
CA ILE A 5 -35.54 27.93 -5.84
C ILE A 5 -34.16 27.66 -5.20
N ARG A 6 -34.08 27.83 -3.88
CA ARG A 6 -32.91 27.51 -3.05
C ARG A 6 -32.88 26.01 -2.70
N PRO A 7 -31.70 25.38 -2.57
CA PRO A 7 -31.59 24.03 -2.02
C PRO A 7 -31.62 24.09 -0.47
N ARG A 8 -32.44 23.25 0.14
CA ARG A 8 -32.42 22.86 1.57
C ARG A 8 -32.09 21.36 1.60
N ALA A 9 -31.47 20.74 2.58
CA ALA A 9 -30.58 21.11 3.66
C ALA A 9 -29.98 19.77 4.15
N SER A 10 -28.77 19.82 4.67
CA SER A 10 -28.00 18.73 5.28
C SER A 10 -28.77 17.95 6.36
N ILE A 11 -28.84 16.63 6.21
CA ILE A 11 -29.34 15.69 7.24
C ILE A 11 -28.17 15.36 8.18
N GLY A 12 -28.23 15.89 9.40
CA GLY A 12 -27.30 15.55 10.48
C GLY A 12 -27.67 14.23 11.13
N LEU A 13 -26.70 13.33 11.28
CA LEU A 13 -26.80 12.11 12.08
C LEU A 13 -26.87 12.46 13.57
N ALA A 14 -27.94 12.05 14.25
CA ALA A 14 -28.10 12.17 15.69
C ALA A 14 -27.52 10.93 16.42
N ALA A 15 -26.78 11.18 17.51
CA ALA A 15 -26.19 10.18 18.39
C ALA A 15 -27.26 9.36 19.12
N ALA A 16 -27.12 8.03 19.15
CA ALA A 16 -28.03 7.12 19.84
C ALA A 16 -27.67 6.97 21.33
N ALA A 17 -28.66 7.17 22.20
CA ALA A 17 -28.58 6.92 23.64
C ALA A 17 -28.69 5.41 23.96
N ALA A 18 -27.91 4.97 24.93
CA ALA A 18 -27.75 3.59 25.36
C ALA A 18 -28.97 3.05 26.12
N LEU A 19 -29.41 1.83 25.78
CA LEU A 19 -30.23 0.99 26.64
C LEU A 19 -29.39 -0.23 27.06
N VAL A 20 -29.08 -0.32 28.35
CA VAL A 20 -28.27 -1.38 28.96
C VAL A 20 -29.13 -2.64 29.07
N LEU A 21 -28.76 -3.72 28.36
CA LEU A 21 -29.26 -5.07 28.63
C LEU A 21 -28.07 -5.95 29.03
N SER A 22 -28.04 -6.34 30.29
CA SER A 22 -27.00 -7.20 30.87
C SER A 22 -27.04 -8.59 30.24
N LEU A 23 -26.05 -8.92 29.41
CA LEU A 23 -25.82 -10.29 28.95
C LEU A 23 -24.70 -10.92 29.79
N ALA A 24 -25.09 -11.86 30.63
CA ALA A 24 -24.16 -12.75 31.31
C ALA A 24 -23.33 -13.51 30.26
N VAL A 25 -22.01 -13.50 30.44
CA VAL A 25 -21.06 -14.30 29.66
C VAL A 25 -21.24 -15.75 30.10
N ASP A 26 -21.99 -16.51 29.31
CA ASP A 26 -22.11 -17.96 29.54
C ASP A 26 -20.87 -18.63 28.94
N ALA A 27 -19.92 -18.97 29.83
CA ALA A 27 -18.80 -19.82 29.53
C ALA A 27 -19.25 -21.28 29.63
N GLY A 28 -19.56 -21.94 28.51
CA GLY A 28 -19.73 -23.40 28.54
C GLY A 28 -20.40 -24.07 27.35
N ARG A 29 -19.61 -24.42 26.33
CA ARG A 29 -19.48 -25.78 25.76
C ARG A 29 -18.41 -25.75 24.65
N PRO A 30 -17.45 -26.69 24.62
CA PRO A 30 -16.54 -26.78 23.47
C PRO A 30 -17.38 -27.11 22.23
N ALA A 31 -17.29 -26.25 21.21
CA ALA A 31 -17.81 -26.59 19.90
C ALA A 31 -17.13 -27.89 19.47
N GLN A 32 -17.91 -28.90 19.13
CA GLN A 32 -17.40 -30.10 18.49
C GLN A 32 -16.60 -29.64 17.27
N ALA A 33 -15.31 -29.97 17.21
CA ALA A 33 -14.45 -29.55 16.12
C ALA A 33 -15.11 -30.00 14.81
N ALA A 34 -15.36 -29.04 13.91
CA ALA A 34 -15.94 -29.35 12.62
C ALA A 34 -15.02 -30.33 11.89
N ASP A 35 -15.59 -31.16 11.02
CA ASP A 35 -14.79 -32.04 10.16
C ASP A 35 -13.85 -31.17 9.31
N GLU A 36 -12.55 -31.28 9.58
CA GLU A 36 -11.50 -30.50 8.93
C GLU A 36 -11.55 -30.66 7.41
N ASN A 37 -12.01 -31.81 6.91
CA ASN A 37 -12.18 -32.04 5.47
C ASN A 37 -13.29 -31.17 4.86
N GLY A 38 -14.37 -30.92 5.61
CA GLY A 38 -15.47 -30.07 5.16
C GLY A 38 -15.06 -28.60 5.08
N VAL A 39 -14.31 -28.10 6.08
CA VAL A 39 -13.78 -26.73 6.08
C VAL A 39 -12.74 -26.56 4.98
N ALA A 40 -11.86 -27.56 4.79
CA ALA A 40 -10.87 -27.55 3.71
C ALA A 40 -11.52 -27.46 2.31
N ARG A 41 -12.71 -28.06 2.10
CA ARG A 41 -13.47 -27.90 0.85
C ARG A 41 -13.96 -26.46 0.64
N MET A 42 -14.46 -25.80 1.69
CA MET A 42 -14.83 -24.38 1.59
C MET A 42 -13.61 -23.47 1.42
N HIS A 43 -12.43 -23.88 1.88
CA HIS A 43 -11.16 -23.19 1.63
C HIS A 43 -10.56 -23.50 0.26
N ALA A 44 -11.19 -24.36 -0.56
CA ALA A 44 -10.66 -24.73 -1.85
C ALA A 44 -10.61 -23.49 -2.74
N CYS A 45 -9.43 -22.88 -2.80
CA CYS A 45 -9.21 -21.68 -3.55
C CYS A 45 -9.26 -21.97 -5.07
N ALA A 46 -9.85 -21.05 -5.81
CA ALA A 46 -9.80 -20.99 -7.26
C ALA A 46 -9.01 -19.75 -7.73
N PRO A 47 -8.48 -19.76 -8.97
CA PRO A 47 -7.95 -18.54 -9.59
C PRO A 47 -8.99 -17.43 -9.54
N ALA A 48 -8.56 -16.24 -9.13
CA ALA A 48 -9.47 -15.11 -9.02
C ALA A 48 -10.09 -14.75 -10.37
N THR A 49 -11.40 -14.49 -10.36
CA THR A 49 -12.14 -14.02 -11.53
C THR A 49 -12.12 -12.49 -11.61
N SER A 50 -12.63 -11.93 -12.70
CA SER A 50 -12.83 -10.48 -12.83
C SER A 50 -13.72 -9.89 -11.73
N ASN A 51 -14.58 -10.70 -11.10
CA ASN A 51 -15.51 -10.29 -10.05
C ASN A 51 -14.91 -10.36 -8.64
N PHE A 52 -13.69 -10.90 -8.50
CA PHE A 52 -13.08 -11.13 -7.19
C PHE A 52 -12.89 -9.84 -6.39
N VAL A 53 -12.44 -8.76 -7.06
CA VAL A 53 -12.23 -7.45 -6.46
C VAL A 53 -13.43 -6.54 -6.75
N SER A 54 -14.39 -6.51 -5.82
CA SER A 54 -15.68 -5.83 -5.98
C SER A 54 -15.91 -4.75 -4.92
N LEU A 55 -16.85 -3.85 -5.15
CA LEU A 55 -16.92 -2.60 -4.40
C LEU A 55 -18.36 -2.13 -4.15
N GLU A 56 -18.63 -1.64 -2.95
CA GLU A 56 -19.79 -0.79 -2.69
C GLU A 56 -19.41 0.70 -2.81
N VAL A 57 -20.33 1.54 -3.28
CA VAL A 57 -20.09 2.97 -3.52
C VAL A 57 -21.13 3.78 -2.80
N ALA A 58 -20.66 4.79 -2.06
CA ALA A 58 -21.52 5.61 -1.21
C ALA A 58 -22.48 6.50 -2.02
N PRO A 59 -23.68 6.80 -1.50
CA PRO A 59 -24.69 7.59 -2.19
C PRO A 59 -24.24 9.03 -2.51
N GLU A 60 -23.32 9.61 -1.72
CA GLU A 60 -22.79 10.95 -1.98
C GLU A 60 -21.85 11.02 -3.19
N VAL A 61 -21.36 9.88 -3.68
CA VAL A 61 -20.53 9.82 -4.90
C VAL A 61 -21.45 9.93 -6.11
N THR A 62 -21.65 11.13 -6.64
CA THR A 62 -22.54 11.35 -7.80
C THR A 62 -21.83 11.32 -9.15
N GLY A 63 -20.50 11.47 -9.15
CA GLY A 63 -19.67 11.46 -10.35
C GLY A 63 -19.14 10.08 -10.75
N ALA A 64 -18.14 10.08 -11.63
CA ALA A 64 -17.43 8.87 -12.04
C ALA A 64 -16.83 8.15 -10.82
N ILE A 65 -16.89 6.81 -10.82
CA ILE A 65 -16.28 5.96 -9.80
C ILE A 65 -14.83 5.70 -10.24
N PRO A 66 -13.81 6.31 -9.60
CA PRO A 66 -12.41 6.14 -10.01
C PRO A 66 -11.90 4.74 -9.65
N ALA A 67 -12.48 4.14 -8.62
CA ALA A 67 -12.18 2.79 -8.17
C ALA A 67 -12.92 1.76 -9.04
N ARG A 68 -12.32 1.45 -10.20
CA ARG A 68 -12.59 0.22 -11.01
C ARG A 68 -12.93 -0.98 -10.11
N ALA A 69 -13.96 -1.76 -10.37
CA ALA A 69 -14.28 -2.98 -9.64
C ALA A 69 -14.84 -4.05 -10.60
N GLY A 70 -14.85 -5.31 -10.19
CA GLY A 70 -15.52 -6.37 -10.94
C GLY A 70 -17.04 -6.22 -10.88
N MET A 71 -17.55 -6.07 -9.67
CA MET A 71 -18.96 -5.81 -9.40
C MET A 71 -19.18 -4.58 -8.53
N HIS A 72 -20.35 -3.97 -8.68
CA HIS A 72 -20.88 -2.99 -7.75
C HIS A 72 -22.10 -3.53 -7.03
N ARG A 73 -21.99 -3.64 -5.70
CA ARG A 73 -23.13 -3.98 -4.85
C ARG A 73 -24.02 -2.75 -4.69
N LEU A 74 -25.30 -2.91 -5.03
CA LEU A 74 -26.31 -1.87 -4.99
C LEU A 74 -27.13 -1.99 -3.70
N TRP A 75 -26.55 -1.53 -2.61
CA TRP A 75 -27.16 -1.39 -1.28
C TRP A 75 -26.95 0.05 -0.77
N ASP A 76 -27.73 0.50 0.21
CA ASP A 76 -27.69 1.88 0.76
C ASP A 76 -27.87 3.05 -0.26
N LEU A 77 -28.32 2.74 -1.47
CA LEU A 77 -28.47 3.68 -2.59
C LEU A 77 -29.93 4.10 -2.88
N GLY A 78 -30.86 3.79 -1.98
CA GLY A 78 -32.29 4.05 -2.19
C GLY A 78 -32.90 3.20 -3.30
N VAL A 79 -32.48 1.94 -3.39
CA VAL A 79 -32.86 0.97 -4.43
C VAL A 79 -33.39 -0.34 -3.85
N THR A 80 -33.88 -0.31 -2.62
CA THR A 80 -34.43 -1.50 -1.94
C THR A 80 -35.86 -1.77 -2.39
N TRP A 81 -36.48 -2.89 -1.97
CA TRP A 81 -37.87 -3.22 -2.34
C TRP A 81 -38.83 -2.09 -1.97
N LYS A 82 -38.71 -1.51 -0.77
CA LYS A 82 -39.54 -0.35 -0.38
C LYS A 82 -39.38 0.87 -1.27
N ASP A 83 -38.21 1.06 -1.88
CA ASP A 83 -37.91 2.23 -2.71
C ASP A 83 -38.40 2.01 -4.14
N ILE A 84 -38.22 0.79 -4.65
CA ILE A 84 -38.61 0.39 -5.99
C ILE A 84 -40.12 0.16 -6.09
N ASN A 85 -40.76 -0.34 -5.04
CA ASN A 85 -42.19 -0.66 -5.03
C ASN A 85 -42.91 -0.03 -3.83
N PRO A 86 -42.98 1.32 -3.78
CA PRO A 86 -43.47 2.05 -2.61
C PRO A 86 -44.97 1.87 -2.33
N ALA A 87 -45.75 1.41 -3.31
CA ALA A 87 -47.16 1.04 -3.16
C ALA A 87 -47.47 -0.19 -4.02
N ALA A 88 -48.46 -1.00 -3.63
CA ALA A 88 -48.87 -2.19 -4.37
C ALA A 88 -49.10 -1.90 -5.85
N GLY A 89 -48.43 -2.64 -6.74
CA GLY A 89 -48.51 -2.46 -8.20
C GLY A 89 -47.87 -1.19 -8.76
N SER A 90 -47.29 -0.31 -7.92
CA SER A 90 -46.62 0.92 -8.34
C SER A 90 -45.11 0.81 -8.20
N PHE A 91 -44.41 0.86 -9.33
CA PHE A 91 -42.95 0.74 -9.39
C PHE A 91 -42.27 2.06 -9.78
N VAL A 92 -41.21 2.41 -9.06
CA VAL A 92 -40.36 3.59 -9.30
C VAL A 92 -38.94 3.12 -9.62
N TRP A 93 -38.51 3.36 -10.86
CA TRP A 93 -37.25 2.81 -11.38
C TRP A 93 -36.10 3.81 -11.43
N THR A 94 -36.37 5.11 -11.30
CA THR A 94 -35.40 6.18 -11.57
C THR A 94 -34.08 6.02 -10.82
N ALA A 95 -34.12 5.67 -9.53
CA ALA A 95 -32.92 5.49 -8.73
C ALA A 95 -32.13 4.25 -9.17
N LEU A 96 -32.80 3.09 -9.31
CA LEU A 96 -32.13 1.86 -9.71
C LEU A 96 -31.59 1.94 -11.15
N ASP A 97 -32.32 2.57 -12.08
CA ASP A 97 -31.85 2.83 -13.44
C ASP A 97 -30.54 3.63 -13.44
N ALA A 98 -30.47 4.68 -12.61
CA ALA A 98 -29.28 5.51 -12.48
C ALA A 98 -28.10 4.73 -11.88
N GLN A 99 -28.34 3.92 -10.84
CA GLN A 99 -27.26 3.14 -10.21
C GLN A 99 -26.75 2.01 -11.09
N VAL A 100 -27.63 1.31 -11.80
CA VAL A 100 -27.23 0.29 -12.80
C VAL A 100 -26.40 0.95 -13.90
N ALA A 101 -26.87 2.06 -14.47
CA ALA A 101 -26.13 2.78 -15.52
C ALA A 101 -24.77 3.30 -15.01
N LYS A 102 -24.69 3.75 -13.76
CA LYS A 102 -23.45 4.20 -13.13
C LYS A 102 -22.45 3.05 -12.96
N ALA A 103 -22.92 1.88 -12.53
CA ALA A 103 -22.07 0.70 -12.40
C ALA A 103 -21.54 0.22 -13.77
N GLU A 104 -22.41 0.17 -14.78
CA GLU A 104 -22.05 -0.18 -16.15
C GLU A 104 -21.04 0.83 -16.74
N ALA A 105 -21.23 2.13 -16.49
CA ALA A 105 -20.31 3.18 -16.92
C ALA A 105 -18.92 3.08 -16.26
N ALA A 106 -18.83 2.47 -15.08
CA ALA A 106 -17.56 2.14 -14.43
C ALA A 106 -16.90 0.85 -14.99
N GLY A 107 -17.60 0.13 -15.87
CA GLY A 107 -17.17 -1.17 -16.41
C GLY A 107 -17.39 -2.33 -15.44
N SER A 108 -18.25 -2.17 -14.45
CA SER A 108 -18.53 -3.18 -13.42
C SER A 108 -19.91 -3.81 -13.63
N THR A 109 -20.09 -5.02 -13.12
CA THR A 109 -21.38 -5.72 -13.15
C THR A 109 -22.20 -5.40 -11.89
N PRO A 110 -23.46 -4.93 -11.99
CA PRO A 110 -24.33 -4.75 -10.85
C PRO A 110 -24.64 -6.07 -10.10
N LEU A 111 -24.57 -6.01 -8.77
CA LEU A 111 -25.20 -6.94 -7.84
C LEU A 111 -26.31 -6.19 -7.10
N LEU A 112 -27.55 -6.67 -7.21
CA LEU A 112 -28.68 -6.03 -6.54
C LEU A 112 -29.12 -6.83 -5.31
N VAL A 113 -29.22 -6.16 -4.16
CA VAL A 113 -29.78 -6.76 -2.96
C VAL A 113 -31.30 -6.60 -2.97
N LEU A 114 -32.02 -7.72 -2.93
CA LEU A 114 -33.47 -7.76 -2.89
C LEU A 114 -33.91 -7.86 -1.43
N GLY A 115 -34.48 -6.80 -0.88
CA GLY A 115 -34.96 -6.80 0.51
C GLY A 115 -35.55 -5.47 0.97
N MET A 116 -35.78 -5.32 2.27
CA MET A 116 -36.50 -4.21 2.92
C MET A 116 -37.96 -4.11 2.47
N THR A 117 -38.82 -4.89 3.11
CA THR A 117 -40.25 -4.98 2.77
C THR A 117 -40.92 -3.61 2.83
N PRO A 118 -41.64 -3.16 1.78
CA PRO A 118 -42.42 -1.95 1.86
C PRO A 118 -43.52 -2.08 2.92
N GLN A 119 -43.84 -0.97 3.59
CA GLN A 119 -44.81 -0.97 4.69
C GLN A 119 -46.18 -1.57 4.31
N TRP A 120 -46.63 -1.39 3.06
CA TRP A 120 -47.91 -1.92 2.57
C TRP A 120 -47.92 -3.45 2.42
N ALA A 121 -46.75 -4.07 2.20
CA ALA A 121 -46.59 -5.51 2.05
C ALA A 121 -46.19 -6.20 3.37
N ALA A 122 -45.77 -5.44 4.38
CA ALA A 122 -45.26 -5.98 5.64
C ALA A 122 -46.33 -6.71 6.47
N ALA A 123 -46.03 -7.91 6.96
CA ALA A 123 -46.85 -8.61 7.95
C ALA A 123 -46.95 -7.83 9.27
N ASN A 124 -45.84 -7.22 9.70
CA ASN A 124 -45.81 -6.23 10.77
C ASN A 124 -45.39 -4.87 10.19
N PRO A 125 -46.34 -3.96 9.91
CA PRO A 125 -46.05 -2.65 9.31
C PRO A 125 -45.31 -1.69 10.24
N ASN A 126 -45.05 -2.09 11.50
CA ASN A 126 -44.26 -1.32 12.48
C ASN A 126 -42.87 -1.92 12.71
N ALA A 127 -42.56 -3.11 12.18
CA ALA A 127 -41.24 -3.72 12.31
C ALA A 127 -40.21 -2.94 11.47
N GLY A 128 -39.03 -2.70 12.02
CA GLY A 128 -37.97 -1.98 11.32
C GLY A 128 -37.29 -0.98 12.23
N ASP A 129 -36.06 -0.65 11.87
CA ASP A 129 -35.31 0.41 12.55
C ASP A 129 -35.74 1.78 12.00
N PRO A 130 -35.87 2.82 12.85
CA PRO A 130 -36.21 4.18 12.39
C PRO A 130 -35.30 4.72 11.28
N ARG A 131 -34.05 4.24 11.18
CA ARG A 131 -33.10 4.60 10.12
C ARG A 131 -33.54 4.08 8.73
N TRP A 132 -34.21 2.94 8.68
CA TRP A 132 -34.60 2.28 7.43
C TRP A 132 -36.09 2.45 7.10
N GLY A 133 -36.92 2.63 8.13
CA GLY A 133 -38.34 2.88 8.01
C GLY A 133 -39.22 1.73 8.46
N ALA A 134 -40.50 2.01 8.66
CA ALA A 134 -41.48 1.05 9.15
C ALA A 134 -41.80 -0.03 8.10
N GLY A 135 -42.02 -1.26 8.56
CA GLY A 135 -42.23 -2.46 7.75
C GLY A 135 -40.95 -3.13 7.23
N THR A 136 -39.82 -2.43 7.19
CA THR A 136 -38.62 -2.87 6.45
C THR A 136 -38.00 -4.17 6.93
N ALA A 137 -38.06 -4.46 8.23
CA ALA A 137 -37.55 -5.71 8.79
C ALA A 137 -38.59 -6.83 8.85
N SER A 138 -39.82 -6.58 8.39
CA SER A 138 -40.89 -7.58 8.42
C SER A 138 -40.75 -8.60 7.28
N PRO A 139 -41.09 -9.88 7.48
CA PRO A 139 -41.50 -10.72 6.37
C PRO A 139 -42.70 -10.08 5.63
N PRO A 140 -42.86 -10.34 4.33
CA PRO A 140 -44.08 -9.93 3.63
C PRO A 140 -45.27 -10.73 4.16
N ARG A 141 -46.44 -10.09 4.20
CA ARG A 141 -47.72 -10.69 4.60
C ARG A 141 -48.20 -11.71 3.57
N ASP A 142 -47.92 -11.45 2.29
CA ASP A 142 -48.20 -12.35 1.18
C ASP A 142 -46.91 -12.58 0.37
N ILE A 143 -46.56 -13.85 0.18
CA ILE A 143 -45.40 -14.26 -0.62
C ILE A 143 -45.53 -13.84 -2.09
N ASN A 144 -46.76 -13.62 -2.59
CA ASN A 144 -46.98 -13.21 -3.96
C ASN A 144 -46.55 -11.77 -4.22
N ASP A 145 -46.59 -10.89 -3.22
CA ASP A 145 -46.04 -9.53 -3.33
C ASP A 145 -44.53 -9.58 -3.56
N TRP A 146 -43.84 -10.47 -2.83
CA TRP A 146 -42.41 -10.73 -3.03
C TRP A 146 -42.12 -11.26 -4.44
N LYS A 147 -42.87 -12.28 -4.89
CA LYS A 147 -42.72 -12.83 -6.24
C LYS A 147 -42.97 -11.79 -7.32
N ALA A 148 -43.97 -10.93 -7.17
CA ALA A 148 -44.29 -9.87 -8.11
C ALA A 148 -43.15 -8.83 -8.19
N TYR A 149 -42.58 -8.45 -7.05
CA TYR A 149 -41.41 -7.57 -7.01
C TYR A 149 -40.18 -8.19 -7.69
N VAL A 150 -39.82 -9.42 -7.33
CA VAL A 150 -38.67 -10.13 -7.93
C VAL A 150 -38.88 -10.25 -9.45
N THR A 151 -40.08 -10.64 -9.88
CA THR A 151 -40.44 -10.75 -11.31
C THR A 151 -40.25 -9.41 -12.03
N ALA A 152 -40.79 -8.32 -11.47
CA ALA A 152 -40.70 -7.00 -12.08
C ALA A 152 -39.26 -6.49 -12.22
N VAL A 153 -38.41 -6.74 -11.21
CA VAL A 153 -36.98 -6.39 -11.27
C VAL A 153 -36.27 -7.21 -12.35
N VAL A 154 -36.43 -8.53 -12.35
CA VAL A 154 -35.74 -9.44 -13.28
C VAL A 154 -36.18 -9.18 -14.72
N ASP A 155 -37.48 -8.93 -14.95
CA ASP A 155 -38.03 -8.57 -16.26
C ASP A 155 -37.48 -7.24 -16.79
N ARG A 156 -37.29 -6.26 -15.91
CA ARG A 156 -36.80 -4.95 -16.32
C ARG A 156 -35.33 -4.97 -16.69
N TYR A 157 -34.49 -5.57 -15.85
CA TYR A 157 -33.04 -5.42 -15.98
C TYR A 157 -32.38 -6.50 -16.81
N GLY A 158 -32.98 -7.69 -16.93
CA GLY A 158 -32.37 -8.77 -17.70
C GLY A 158 -30.90 -9.01 -17.29
N SER A 159 -30.06 -9.33 -18.27
CA SER A 159 -28.62 -9.57 -18.08
C SER A 159 -27.82 -8.36 -17.58
N ARG A 160 -28.43 -7.19 -17.35
CA ARG A 160 -27.74 -6.01 -16.79
C ARG A 160 -27.40 -6.19 -15.31
N ILE A 161 -28.12 -7.04 -14.59
CA ILE A 161 -27.77 -7.42 -13.22
C ILE A 161 -27.15 -8.81 -13.27
N GLY A 162 -25.91 -8.93 -12.81
CA GLY A 162 -25.19 -10.21 -12.84
C GLY A 162 -25.41 -11.08 -11.60
N ALA A 163 -25.83 -10.48 -10.48
CA ALA A 163 -26.15 -11.21 -9.26
C ALA A 163 -27.27 -10.57 -8.46
N TYR A 164 -28.01 -11.41 -7.75
CA TYR A 164 -29.07 -11.02 -6.81
C TYR A 164 -28.75 -11.58 -5.42
N GLU A 165 -28.67 -10.71 -4.42
CA GLU A 165 -28.53 -11.09 -3.01
C GLU A 165 -29.90 -11.07 -2.33
N LEU A 166 -30.34 -12.21 -1.81
CA LEU A 166 -31.69 -12.38 -1.30
C LEU A 166 -31.78 -12.00 0.17
N TRP A 167 -31.68 -10.69 0.43
CA TRP A 167 -31.76 -9.97 1.71
C TRP A 167 -30.41 -9.56 2.30
N ASN A 168 -30.44 -8.57 3.21
CA ASN A 168 -29.28 -8.03 3.91
C ASN A 168 -29.25 -8.43 5.39
N GLU A 169 -28.14 -9.00 5.86
CA GLU A 169 -27.88 -9.35 7.27
C GLU A 169 -29.09 -9.96 7.99
N ALA A 170 -29.68 -11.01 7.42
CA ALA A 170 -30.93 -11.62 7.90
C ALA A 170 -30.84 -12.20 9.32
N ASN A 171 -29.62 -12.33 9.88
CA ASN A 171 -29.40 -12.73 11.25
C ASN A 171 -29.57 -11.60 12.28
N LEU A 172 -29.81 -10.35 11.85
CA LEU A 172 -30.04 -9.20 12.73
C LEU A 172 -31.50 -8.77 12.74
N ALA A 173 -32.08 -8.59 13.93
CA ALA A 173 -33.45 -8.10 14.12
C ALA A 173 -33.68 -6.71 13.51
N THR A 174 -32.62 -5.91 13.34
CA THR A 174 -32.64 -4.62 12.62
C THR A 174 -33.08 -4.77 11.16
N PHE A 175 -32.73 -5.88 10.51
CA PHE A 175 -33.01 -6.12 9.10
C PHE A 175 -34.03 -7.24 8.87
N TRP A 176 -34.21 -8.17 9.81
CA TRP A 176 -35.16 -9.27 9.67
C TRP A 176 -35.74 -9.70 11.02
N THR A 177 -37.06 -9.67 11.13
CA THR A 177 -37.82 -10.07 12.32
C THR A 177 -38.55 -11.41 12.14
N GLY A 178 -38.55 -11.97 10.92
CA GLY A 178 -39.13 -13.27 10.63
C GLY A 178 -38.26 -14.43 11.12
N SER A 179 -38.75 -15.66 10.93
CA SER A 179 -37.98 -16.86 11.19
C SER A 179 -36.98 -17.16 10.07
N ALA A 180 -36.03 -18.05 10.33
CA ALA A 180 -35.15 -18.59 9.31
C ALA A 180 -35.94 -19.35 8.22
N ASP A 181 -37.01 -20.05 8.60
CA ASP A 181 -37.87 -20.78 7.65
C ASP A 181 -38.62 -19.83 6.70
N GLN A 182 -39.13 -18.71 7.21
CA GLN A 182 -39.75 -17.67 6.37
C GLN A 182 -38.75 -17.04 5.40
N MET A 183 -37.48 -16.85 5.80
CA MET A 183 -36.44 -16.39 4.87
C MET A 183 -36.12 -17.46 3.81
N ALA A 184 -36.19 -18.75 4.18
CA ALA A 184 -36.01 -19.85 3.23
C ALA A 184 -37.16 -19.90 2.21
N ASP A 185 -38.38 -19.53 2.60
CA ASP A 185 -39.50 -19.35 1.68
C ASP A 185 -39.26 -18.22 0.67
N LEU A 186 -38.76 -17.06 1.12
CA LEU A 186 -38.40 -15.96 0.22
C LEU A 186 -37.31 -16.39 -0.77
N THR A 187 -36.30 -17.10 -0.28
CA THR A 187 -35.19 -17.63 -1.09
C THR A 187 -35.71 -18.60 -2.15
N ALA A 188 -36.49 -19.60 -1.75
CA ALA A 188 -37.04 -20.62 -2.64
C ALA A 188 -38.06 -20.07 -3.63
N ALA A 189 -38.77 -18.99 -3.29
CA ALA A 189 -39.69 -18.32 -4.20
C ALA A 189 -38.96 -17.48 -5.26
N ALA A 190 -37.86 -16.80 -4.90
CA ALA A 190 -37.14 -15.92 -5.80
C ALA A 190 -36.26 -16.66 -6.82
N TYR A 191 -35.55 -17.71 -6.38
CA TYR A 191 -34.60 -18.45 -7.20
C TYR A 191 -35.15 -18.92 -8.57
N PRO A 192 -36.28 -19.66 -8.64
CA PRO A 192 -36.80 -20.11 -9.94
C PRO A 192 -37.28 -18.95 -10.83
N ILE A 193 -37.77 -17.85 -10.26
CA ILE A 193 -38.17 -16.66 -11.03
C ILE A 193 -36.96 -16.04 -11.71
N ILE A 194 -35.86 -15.87 -10.96
CA ILE A 194 -34.61 -15.33 -11.47
C ILE A 194 -34.04 -16.27 -12.54
N LYS A 195 -33.86 -17.56 -12.23
CA LYS A 195 -33.25 -18.53 -13.14
C LYS A 195 -34.05 -18.77 -14.43
N ALA A 196 -35.37 -18.69 -14.40
CA ALA A 196 -36.20 -18.86 -15.59
C ALA A 196 -36.00 -17.76 -16.63
N LYS A 197 -35.69 -16.54 -16.19
CA LYS A 197 -35.50 -15.37 -17.07
C LYS A 197 -34.03 -15.05 -17.31
N GLN A 198 -33.18 -15.39 -16.36
CA GLN A 198 -31.75 -15.11 -16.33
C GLN A 198 -31.00 -16.33 -15.76
N PRO A 199 -30.77 -17.37 -16.57
CA PRO A 199 -30.14 -18.61 -16.08
C PRO A 199 -28.71 -18.39 -15.56
N ASP A 200 -28.01 -17.42 -16.13
CA ASP A 200 -26.61 -17.09 -15.81
C ASP A 200 -26.47 -16.16 -14.59
N ALA A 201 -27.56 -15.54 -14.10
CA ALA A 201 -27.50 -14.67 -12.93
C ALA A 201 -27.17 -15.49 -11.68
N ILE A 202 -26.24 -14.99 -10.86
CA ILE A 202 -25.87 -15.60 -9.59
C ILE A 202 -26.92 -15.23 -8.53
N VAL A 203 -27.53 -16.21 -7.90
CA VAL A 203 -28.48 -16.01 -6.79
C VAL A 203 -27.78 -16.35 -5.47
N LEU A 204 -27.49 -15.32 -4.69
CA LEU A 204 -26.88 -15.45 -3.39
C LEU A 204 -27.94 -15.57 -2.29
N LEU A 205 -27.62 -16.34 -1.26
CA LEU A 205 -28.37 -16.35 -0.01
C LEU A 205 -28.45 -14.94 0.61
N PRO A 206 -29.40 -14.70 1.55
CA PRO A 206 -29.32 -13.55 2.44
C PRO A 206 -27.93 -13.45 3.06
N SER A 207 -27.34 -12.25 3.06
CA SER A 207 -26.09 -12.05 3.79
C SER A 207 -26.30 -12.24 5.28
N VAL A 208 -25.21 -12.63 5.96
CA VAL A 208 -25.14 -12.72 7.42
C VAL A 208 -23.89 -12.00 7.95
N THR A 209 -24.05 -11.25 9.03
CA THR A 209 -22.90 -10.67 9.74
C THR A 209 -22.19 -11.72 10.59
N LEU A 210 -20.86 -11.81 10.50
CA LEU A 210 -20.11 -12.91 11.15
C LEU A 210 -19.66 -12.61 12.58
N ARG A 211 -19.26 -11.36 12.85
CA ARG A 211 -18.73 -10.92 14.17
C ARG A 211 -19.69 -11.15 15.33
N LEU A 212 -21.00 -11.18 15.09
CA LEU A 212 -22.00 -11.52 16.10
C LEU A 212 -22.28 -13.03 16.09
N ARG A 213 -21.28 -13.82 16.50
CA ARG A 213 -21.30 -15.30 16.42
C ARG A 213 -22.57 -15.96 16.98
N ALA A 214 -23.13 -15.41 18.06
CA ALA A 214 -24.36 -15.94 18.65
C ALA A 214 -25.59 -15.73 17.73
N SER A 215 -25.74 -14.55 17.15
CA SER A 215 -26.81 -14.25 16.18
C SER A 215 -26.60 -15.07 14.90
N MET A 216 -25.38 -15.09 14.36
CA MET A 216 -25.02 -15.89 13.18
C MET A 216 -25.40 -17.37 13.38
N ARG A 217 -24.97 -18.00 14.47
CA ARG A 217 -25.26 -19.41 14.74
C ARG A 217 -26.75 -19.70 14.91
N ARG A 218 -27.50 -18.79 15.56
CA ARG A 218 -28.96 -18.94 15.76
C ARG A 218 -29.74 -18.87 14.45
N PHE A 219 -29.18 -18.24 13.41
CA PHE A 219 -29.83 -18.10 12.12
C PHE A 219 -29.35 -19.15 11.10
N VAL A 220 -28.03 -19.28 10.88
CA VAL A 220 -27.44 -20.08 9.79
C VAL A 220 -27.85 -21.55 9.85
N GLY A 221 -27.78 -22.19 11.01
CA GLY A 221 -28.13 -23.62 11.15
C GLY A 221 -29.60 -23.90 10.79
N PRO A 222 -30.57 -23.25 11.46
CA PRO A 222 -31.99 -23.39 11.11
C PRO A 222 -32.31 -23.01 9.66
N PHE A 223 -31.63 -21.99 9.12
CA PHE A 223 -31.83 -21.56 7.74
C PHE A 223 -31.37 -22.61 6.73
N LEU A 224 -30.20 -23.19 6.91
CA LEU A 224 -29.70 -24.26 6.04
C LEU A 224 -30.52 -25.55 6.18
N ALA A 225 -31.03 -25.85 7.37
CA ALA A 225 -31.98 -26.96 7.56
C ALA A 225 -33.29 -26.72 6.80
N ALA A 226 -33.81 -25.49 6.82
CA ALA A 226 -35.01 -25.11 6.05
C ALA A 226 -34.76 -25.10 4.53
N LEU A 227 -33.56 -24.75 4.06
CA LEU A 227 -33.23 -24.83 2.64
C LEU A 227 -33.03 -26.26 2.15
N ASN A 228 -32.57 -27.17 3.02
CA ASN A 228 -32.45 -28.59 2.70
C ASN A 228 -33.80 -29.18 2.25
N THR A 229 -34.88 -28.83 2.96
CA THR A 229 -36.25 -29.29 2.60
C THR A 229 -36.78 -28.65 1.31
N ARG A 230 -36.11 -27.61 0.81
CA ARG A 230 -36.45 -26.87 -0.42
C ARG A 230 -35.46 -27.14 -1.56
N GLY A 231 -34.54 -28.09 -1.40
CA GLY A 231 -33.58 -28.49 -2.44
C GLY A 231 -32.41 -27.51 -2.64
N TYR A 232 -32.11 -26.67 -1.65
CA TYR A 232 -31.05 -25.66 -1.69
C TYR A 232 -31.09 -24.77 -2.96
N PRO A 233 -32.13 -23.96 -3.16
CA PRO A 233 -32.30 -23.15 -4.37
C PRO A 233 -31.46 -21.85 -4.31
N PHE A 234 -30.15 -21.97 -4.48
CA PHE A 234 -29.20 -20.84 -4.53
C PHE A 234 -27.89 -21.25 -5.22
N ASP A 235 -27.11 -20.28 -5.70
CA ASP A 235 -25.81 -20.51 -6.33
C ASP A 235 -24.64 -20.23 -5.39
N GLY A 236 -24.79 -19.31 -4.43
CA GLY A 236 -23.74 -18.95 -3.48
C GLY A 236 -24.22 -18.45 -2.12
N PHE A 237 -23.31 -18.48 -1.15
CA PHE A 237 -23.44 -17.83 0.14
C PHE A 237 -23.12 -16.33 0.03
N ALA A 238 -23.73 -15.52 0.89
CA ALA A 238 -23.33 -14.14 1.12
C ALA A 238 -22.99 -13.95 2.61
N ILE A 239 -21.90 -13.24 2.90
CA ILE A 239 -21.42 -12.95 4.27
C ILE A 239 -20.95 -11.50 4.36
N HIS A 240 -21.02 -10.92 5.56
CA HIS A 240 -20.35 -9.67 5.89
C HIS A 240 -19.29 -9.94 6.97
N SER A 241 -18.03 -9.82 6.60
CA SER A 241 -16.90 -10.32 7.40
C SER A 241 -16.18 -9.24 8.25
N TYR A 242 -16.84 -8.12 8.50
CA TYR A 242 -16.29 -7.10 9.41
C TYR A 242 -15.91 -7.70 10.77
N PRO A 243 -14.66 -7.52 11.25
CA PRO A 243 -14.33 -7.85 12.63
C PRO A 243 -14.96 -6.83 13.60
N ALA A 244 -14.85 -7.08 14.92
CA ALA A 244 -15.24 -6.07 15.90
C ALA A 244 -14.43 -4.77 15.72
N GLY A 245 -14.99 -3.61 16.10
CA GLY A 245 -14.42 -2.30 15.77
C GLY A 245 -12.99 -2.04 16.25
N ASN A 246 -12.53 -2.76 17.26
CA ASN A 246 -11.18 -2.68 17.80
C ASN A 246 -10.26 -3.85 17.38
N LEU A 247 -10.74 -4.74 16.50
CA LEU A 247 -10.06 -5.94 16.03
C LEU A 247 -9.59 -5.83 14.57
N GLY A 248 -8.78 -6.78 14.11
CA GLY A 248 -8.02 -6.69 12.86
C GLY A 248 -8.23 -7.84 11.86
N PRO A 249 -7.38 -7.93 10.81
CA PRO A 249 -7.46 -8.96 9.76
C PRO A 249 -7.52 -10.40 10.29
N GLN A 250 -6.71 -10.75 11.29
CA GLN A 250 -6.72 -12.10 11.84
C GLN A 250 -8.06 -12.47 12.49
N ASP A 251 -8.73 -11.51 13.14
CA ASP A 251 -10.03 -11.75 13.76
C ASP A 251 -11.12 -11.97 12.71
N ARG A 252 -11.06 -11.24 11.59
CA ARG A 252 -11.91 -11.50 10.42
C ARG A 252 -11.72 -12.93 9.91
N VAL A 253 -10.48 -13.38 9.75
CA VAL A 253 -10.17 -14.77 9.34
C VAL A 253 -10.82 -15.76 10.31
N ASN A 254 -10.66 -15.53 11.62
CA ASN A 254 -11.25 -16.39 12.65
C ASN A 254 -12.79 -16.44 12.59
N ASP A 255 -13.44 -15.31 12.28
CA ASP A 255 -14.90 -15.25 12.13
C ASP A 255 -15.40 -15.96 10.87
N ILE A 256 -14.67 -15.87 9.74
CA ILE A 256 -14.98 -16.63 8.51
C ILE A 256 -14.85 -18.14 8.76
N VAL A 257 -13.74 -18.59 9.36
CA VAL A 257 -13.52 -20.02 9.67
C VAL A 257 -14.58 -20.53 10.64
N TYR A 258 -15.00 -19.72 11.62
CA TYR A 258 -16.08 -20.07 12.54
C TYR A 258 -17.43 -20.22 11.81
N TRP A 259 -17.72 -19.35 10.85
CA TRP A 259 -18.90 -19.46 10.00
C TRP A 259 -18.84 -20.71 9.10
N GLN A 260 -17.73 -20.97 8.41
CA GLN A 260 -17.54 -22.18 7.59
C GLN A 260 -17.74 -23.44 8.42
N SER A 261 -17.16 -23.49 9.62
CA SER A 261 -17.38 -24.59 10.58
C SER A 261 -18.85 -24.75 10.94
N THR A 262 -19.59 -23.65 11.08
CA THR A 262 -21.04 -23.66 11.36
C THR A 262 -21.82 -24.19 10.17
N VAL A 263 -21.46 -23.81 8.93
CA VAL A 263 -22.07 -24.33 7.69
C VAL A 263 -21.82 -25.83 7.58
N VAL A 264 -20.56 -26.27 7.68
CA VAL A 264 -20.15 -27.69 7.62
C VAL A 264 -20.90 -28.53 8.66
N ASN A 265 -21.00 -28.05 9.90
CA ASN A 265 -21.74 -28.74 10.95
C ASN A 265 -23.26 -28.81 10.69
N SER A 266 -23.80 -27.86 9.91
CA SER A 266 -25.23 -27.80 9.60
C SER A 266 -25.61 -28.69 8.42
N VAL A 267 -24.75 -28.82 7.40
CA VAL A 267 -25.06 -29.57 6.17
C VAL A 267 -24.33 -30.91 6.06
N GLY A 268 -23.31 -31.14 6.88
CA GLY A 268 -22.42 -32.30 6.83
C GLY A 268 -21.25 -32.12 5.85
N ALA A 269 -20.09 -32.69 6.20
CA ALA A 269 -18.83 -32.52 5.47
C ALA A 269 -18.84 -33.04 4.03
N ALA A 270 -19.75 -33.96 3.70
CA ALA A 270 -19.91 -34.52 2.36
C ALA A 270 -20.95 -33.77 1.50
N SER A 271 -21.60 -32.72 2.04
CA SER A 271 -22.65 -32.01 1.31
C SER A 271 -22.06 -31.31 0.07
N PRO A 272 -22.71 -31.40 -1.11
CA PRO A 272 -22.28 -30.66 -2.31
C PRO A 272 -22.52 -29.15 -2.17
N VAL A 273 -23.31 -28.71 -1.19
CA VAL A 273 -23.54 -27.29 -0.91
C VAL A 273 -22.25 -26.56 -0.51
N LEU A 274 -21.25 -27.29 0.02
CA LEU A 274 -19.95 -26.72 0.41
C LEU A 274 -19.11 -26.25 -0.77
N ASP A 275 -19.38 -26.70 -2.00
CA ASP A 275 -18.65 -26.30 -3.21
C ASP A 275 -19.29 -25.10 -3.92
N ARG A 276 -20.33 -24.50 -3.32
CA ARG A 276 -21.00 -23.33 -3.87
C ARG A 276 -20.19 -22.06 -3.62
N LEU A 277 -20.46 -21.05 -4.43
CA LEU A 277 -19.77 -19.77 -4.35
C LEU A 277 -19.91 -19.16 -2.95
N THR A 278 -18.92 -18.40 -2.50
CA THR A 278 -19.02 -17.57 -1.30
C THR A 278 -18.66 -16.13 -1.63
N PHE A 279 -19.61 -15.22 -1.45
CA PHE A 279 -19.41 -13.79 -1.66
C PHE A 279 -19.33 -13.09 -0.30
N ASP A 280 -18.23 -12.41 -0.02
CA ASP A 280 -18.12 -11.48 1.09
C ASP A 280 -18.62 -10.11 0.63
N THR A 281 -19.92 -9.90 0.76
CA THR A 281 -20.65 -8.76 0.17
C THR A 281 -20.44 -7.45 0.90
N GLU A 282 -19.83 -7.47 2.09
CA GLU A 282 -19.32 -6.27 2.75
C GLU A 282 -18.14 -6.57 3.70
N VAL A 283 -17.03 -5.86 3.50
CA VAL A 283 -15.91 -5.83 4.45
C VAL A 283 -15.26 -4.45 4.58
N ASN A 284 -14.95 -4.09 5.82
CA ASN A 284 -14.02 -3.03 6.22
C ASN A 284 -13.54 -3.33 7.66
N PHE A 285 -12.67 -2.49 8.20
CA PHE A 285 -12.10 -2.61 9.53
C PHE A 285 -12.40 -1.35 10.32
N GLY A 286 -12.40 -1.47 11.66
CA GLY A 286 -12.58 -0.29 12.51
C GLY A 286 -14.01 0.22 12.63
N VAL A 287 -14.99 -0.47 12.04
CA VAL A 287 -16.41 -0.13 12.14
C VAL A 287 -16.91 -0.49 13.53
N ALA A 288 -17.39 0.50 14.28
CA ALA A 288 -17.82 0.34 15.69
C ALA A 288 -18.87 -0.79 15.90
N GLY A 289 -19.63 -1.14 14.87
CA GLY A 289 -20.59 -2.25 14.92
C GLY A 289 -21.70 -2.03 15.95
N PRO A 290 -22.60 -3.01 16.14
CA PRO A 290 -23.61 -2.92 17.19
C PRO A 290 -22.97 -3.15 18.58
N GLY A 291 -23.34 -2.33 19.55
CA GLY A 291 -22.88 -2.43 20.95
C GLY A 291 -21.95 -1.30 21.40
N ALA A 292 -21.22 -1.52 22.48
CA ALA A 292 -20.35 -0.52 23.11
C ALA A 292 -18.89 -0.56 22.61
N THR A 293 -18.56 -1.46 21.69
CA THR A 293 -17.20 -1.58 21.17
C THR A 293 -16.87 -0.35 20.32
N PRO A 294 -15.83 0.41 20.67
CA PRO A 294 -15.45 1.57 19.88
C PRO A 294 -14.91 1.15 18.50
N GLY A 295 -15.13 2.00 17.51
CA GLY A 295 -14.43 1.89 16.23
C GLY A 295 -12.96 2.25 16.34
N ARG A 296 -12.21 1.96 15.28
CA ARG A 296 -10.78 2.31 15.15
C ARG A 296 -10.55 2.97 13.80
N ALA A 297 -10.01 4.18 13.81
CA ALA A 297 -9.48 4.79 12.60
C ALA A 297 -8.12 4.18 12.25
N TYR A 298 -7.87 3.98 10.96
CA TYR A 298 -6.58 3.57 10.43
C TYR A 298 -5.97 4.72 9.61
N SER A 299 -4.65 4.87 9.67
CA SER A 299 -3.94 5.75 8.74
C SER A 299 -4.04 5.24 7.30
N ASP A 300 -3.81 6.12 6.33
CA ASP A 300 -3.80 5.74 4.91
C ASP A 300 -2.78 4.62 4.61
N ALA A 301 -1.63 4.62 5.28
CA ALA A 301 -0.61 3.57 5.12
C ALA A 301 -1.04 2.22 5.70
N GLU A 302 -1.68 2.20 6.87
CA GLU A 302 -2.27 0.99 7.46
C GLU A 302 -3.41 0.46 6.60
N GLY A 303 -4.30 1.36 6.15
CA GLY A 303 -5.44 1.03 5.28
C GLY A 303 -5.02 0.34 3.99
N ALA A 304 -3.98 0.87 3.34
CA ALA A 304 -3.40 0.29 2.14
C ALA A 304 -2.89 -1.16 2.36
N SER A 305 -2.24 -1.44 3.48
CA SER A 305 -1.79 -2.80 3.81
C SER A 305 -2.96 -3.73 4.15
N ILE A 306 -3.97 -3.21 4.85
CA ILE A 306 -5.19 -3.97 5.20
C ILE A 306 -5.96 -4.37 3.94
N ILE A 307 -6.12 -3.48 2.95
CA ILE A 307 -6.76 -3.83 1.67
C ILE A 307 -6.06 -5.03 1.03
N GLN A 308 -4.74 -4.95 0.83
CA GLN A 308 -3.98 -6.02 0.17
C GLN A 308 -4.09 -7.36 0.94
N GLN A 309 -3.94 -7.33 2.26
CA GLN A 309 -4.09 -8.51 3.11
C GLN A 309 -5.49 -9.11 3.00
N THR A 310 -6.54 -8.27 3.01
CA THR A 310 -7.94 -8.73 2.98
C THR A 310 -8.23 -9.58 1.76
N TYR A 311 -7.74 -9.19 0.58
CA TYR A 311 -7.99 -9.94 -0.64
C TYR A 311 -7.13 -11.20 -0.76
N LEU A 312 -5.91 -11.22 -0.19
CA LEU A 312 -5.13 -12.46 -0.08
C LEU A 312 -5.81 -13.47 0.86
N ASP A 313 -6.27 -13.00 2.02
CA ASP A 313 -7.00 -13.82 2.99
C ASP A 313 -8.31 -14.34 2.40
N SER A 314 -9.03 -13.50 1.65
CA SER A 314 -10.28 -13.91 1.01
C SER A 314 -10.05 -15.03 0.00
N GLN A 315 -8.99 -14.92 -0.81
CA GLN A 315 -8.64 -15.98 -1.75
C GLN A 315 -8.26 -17.29 -1.02
N SER A 316 -7.45 -17.21 0.04
CA SER A 316 -7.03 -18.40 0.80
C SER A 316 -8.16 -19.07 1.60
N LEU A 317 -9.22 -18.31 1.90
CA LEU A 317 -10.42 -18.79 2.59
C LEU A 317 -11.52 -19.27 1.64
N GLY A 318 -11.26 -19.32 0.32
CA GLY A 318 -12.23 -19.78 -0.68
C GLY A 318 -13.40 -18.82 -0.90
N ILE A 319 -13.18 -17.53 -0.72
CA ILE A 319 -14.14 -16.49 -1.10
C ILE A 319 -14.01 -16.23 -2.60
N ASP A 320 -15.12 -16.17 -3.34
CA ASP A 320 -15.14 -16.00 -4.80
C ASP A 320 -15.26 -14.53 -5.23
N ALA A 321 -15.85 -13.69 -4.37
CA ALA A 321 -15.92 -12.25 -4.56
C ALA A 321 -15.91 -11.52 -3.22
N THR A 322 -15.09 -10.48 -3.10
CA THR A 322 -15.00 -9.66 -1.90
C THR A 322 -15.35 -8.22 -2.25
N PHE A 323 -16.32 -7.66 -1.52
CA PHE A 323 -16.85 -6.33 -1.70
C PHE A 323 -16.35 -5.42 -0.60
N TRP A 324 -15.46 -4.50 -0.97
CA TRP A 324 -15.01 -3.48 -0.03
C TRP A 324 -16.14 -2.50 0.26
N TYR A 325 -16.48 -2.34 1.54
CA TYR A 325 -17.47 -1.35 1.99
C TYR A 325 -16.72 -0.17 2.60
N LEU A 326 -16.48 0.93 1.91
CA LEU A 326 -17.00 1.32 0.61
C LEU A 326 -16.12 2.44 0.04
N TYR A 327 -16.31 2.80 -1.22
CA TYR A 327 -15.72 4.01 -1.79
C TYR A 327 -16.59 5.23 -1.50
N THR A 328 -16.01 6.30 -0.95
CA THR A 328 -16.73 7.51 -0.52
C THR A 328 -16.21 8.77 -1.23
N ALA A 329 -17.00 9.86 -1.20
CA ALA A 329 -16.57 11.14 -1.79
C ALA A 329 -15.62 11.93 -0.86
N ALA A 330 -15.70 11.67 0.44
CA ALA A 330 -14.93 12.30 1.51
C ALA A 330 -14.75 11.30 2.67
N PRO A 331 -13.92 11.58 3.69
CA PRO A 331 -13.79 10.70 4.84
C PRO A 331 -15.15 10.40 5.48
N TYR A 332 -15.43 9.12 5.72
CA TYR A 332 -16.67 8.69 6.35
C TYR A 332 -16.38 8.11 7.74
N SER A 333 -16.92 8.76 8.77
CA SER A 333 -16.62 8.46 10.17
C SER A 333 -17.03 7.06 10.63
N LEU A 334 -17.91 6.38 9.88
CA LEU A 334 -18.27 5.00 10.16
C LEU A 334 -17.11 4.03 9.89
N LEU A 335 -16.25 4.34 8.92
CA LEU A 335 -15.21 3.45 8.44
C LEU A 335 -13.90 3.67 9.18
N GLY A 336 -13.19 2.58 9.49
CA GLY A 336 -11.82 2.68 9.97
C GLY A 336 -10.83 2.87 8.83
N VAL A 337 -10.92 2.03 7.79
CA VAL A 337 -10.10 2.18 6.59
C VAL A 337 -10.86 2.97 5.54
N GLN A 338 -10.25 4.07 5.09
CA GLN A 338 -10.87 5.05 4.19
C GLN A 338 -10.45 4.79 2.73
N LEU A 339 -11.40 4.62 1.82
CA LEU A 339 -11.15 4.50 0.38
C LEU A 339 -11.81 5.66 -0.36
N TRP A 340 -11.03 6.72 -0.63
CA TRP A 340 -11.50 7.95 -1.27
C TRP A 340 -10.31 8.74 -1.86
N GLN A 341 -10.58 9.80 -2.62
CA GLN A 341 -9.55 10.59 -3.33
C GLN A 341 -8.43 11.16 -2.44
N GLY A 342 -8.70 11.45 -1.18
CA GLY A 342 -7.68 11.96 -0.25
C GLY A 342 -6.93 10.88 0.55
N ALA A 343 -7.11 9.60 0.21
CA ALA A 343 -6.34 8.46 0.75
C ALA A 343 -5.53 7.79 -0.38
N PRO A 344 -4.48 8.46 -0.89
CA PRO A 344 -3.76 8.02 -2.09
C PRO A 344 -3.09 6.65 -1.92
N LEU A 345 -2.54 6.31 -0.74
CA LEU A 345 -1.90 5.01 -0.54
C LEU A 345 -2.92 3.87 -0.58
N THR A 346 -4.11 4.10 -0.01
CA THR A 346 -5.21 3.13 -0.01
C THR A 346 -5.79 2.95 -1.42
N LEU A 347 -5.89 4.02 -2.21
CA LEU A 347 -6.29 3.93 -3.62
C LEU A 347 -5.26 3.22 -4.51
N ASP A 348 -3.97 3.47 -4.29
CA ASP A 348 -2.90 2.77 -5.01
C ASP A 348 -2.91 1.27 -4.67
N ALA A 349 -3.11 0.94 -3.38
CA ALA A 349 -3.26 -0.45 -2.93
C ALA A 349 -4.50 -1.12 -3.55
N TRP A 350 -5.63 -0.42 -3.64
CA TRP A 350 -6.82 -0.89 -4.35
C TRP A 350 -6.53 -1.19 -5.82
N ALA A 351 -5.89 -0.26 -6.52
CA ALA A 351 -5.56 -0.42 -7.93
C ALA A 351 -4.59 -1.58 -8.18
N ALA A 352 -3.57 -1.74 -7.33
CA ALA A 352 -2.66 -2.88 -7.36
C ALA A 352 -3.41 -4.20 -7.09
N THR A 353 -4.28 -4.23 -6.08
CA THR A 353 -5.14 -5.37 -5.75
C THR A 353 -5.94 -5.83 -6.96
N ARG A 354 -6.65 -4.92 -7.62
CA ARG A 354 -7.39 -5.26 -8.82
C ARG A 354 -6.49 -5.79 -9.94
N ARG A 355 -5.33 -5.17 -10.19
CA ARG A 355 -4.42 -5.62 -11.27
C ARG A 355 -3.96 -7.05 -11.06
N VAL A 356 -3.53 -7.38 -9.84
CA VAL A 356 -3.06 -8.72 -9.48
C VAL A 356 -4.15 -9.77 -9.67
N PHE A 357 -5.33 -9.55 -9.09
CA PHE A 357 -6.40 -10.55 -9.15
C PHE A 357 -7.07 -10.62 -10.53
N ALA A 358 -7.17 -9.51 -11.26
CA ALA A 358 -7.67 -9.52 -12.64
C ALA A 358 -6.72 -10.25 -13.61
N ALA A 359 -5.45 -10.40 -13.26
CA ALA A 359 -4.49 -11.22 -14.01
C ALA A 359 -4.59 -12.72 -13.68
N GLY A 360 -5.58 -13.13 -12.88
CA GLY A 360 -5.78 -14.53 -12.48
C GLY A 360 -4.78 -14.99 -11.43
N ALA A 361 -4.57 -14.17 -10.39
CA ALA A 361 -3.63 -14.49 -9.31
C ALA A 361 -3.86 -15.94 -8.80
N PRO A 362 -2.80 -16.78 -8.77
CA PRO A 362 -2.93 -18.15 -8.32
C PRO A 362 -3.20 -18.17 -6.82
N CYS A 363 -3.77 -19.27 -6.35
CA CYS A 363 -3.98 -19.49 -4.92
C CYS A 363 -2.69 -19.36 -4.12
N PRO A 364 -2.72 -18.69 -2.95
CA PRO A 364 -1.53 -18.54 -2.12
C PRO A 364 -1.00 -19.92 -1.71
N THR A 365 0.30 -20.14 -1.91
CA THR A 365 0.99 -21.32 -1.37
C THR A 365 1.80 -20.92 -0.14
N ALA A 366 1.83 -21.77 0.87
CA ALA A 366 2.56 -21.48 2.11
C ALA A 366 4.04 -21.19 1.81
N GLY A 367 4.51 -20.00 2.19
CA GLY A 367 5.89 -19.55 1.96
C GLY A 367 6.15 -18.87 0.61
N ALA A 368 5.15 -18.71 -0.25
CA ALA A 368 5.29 -17.89 -1.46
C ALA A 368 5.26 -16.38 -1.13
N PRO A 369 6.08 -15.55 -1.81
CA PRO A 369 5.99 -14.10 -1.71
C PRO A 369 4.59 -13.62 -2.08
N SER A 370 4.07 -12.62 -1.36
CA SER A 370 2.78 -12.02 -1.70
C SER A 370 2.86 -11.38 -3.09
N PRO A 371 1.83 -11.52 -3.93
CA PRO A 371 1.81 -10.92 -5.28
C PRO A 371 1.80 -9.38 -5.24
N PHE A 372 1.59 -8.77 -4.07
CA PHE A 372 1.69 -7.32 -3.86
C PHE A 372 3.10 -6.84 -3.49
N GLU A 373 4.03 -7.76 -3.20
CA GLU A 373 5.38 -7.45 -2.74
C GLU A 373 6.31 -6.92 -3.84
N THR A 374 5.95 -7.07 -5.11
CA THR A 374 6.75 -6.59 -6.26
C THR A 374 6.38 -5.18 -6.73
N ASP A 375 5.24 -4.62 -6.33
CA ASP A 375 4.65 -3.42 -6.98
C ASP A 375 4.57 -2.17 -6.09
N ARG A 376 5.01 -2.25 -4.82
CA ARG A 376 4.86 -1.15 -3.86
C ARG A 376 6.20 -0.47 -3.59
N LYS A 377 6.51 0.61 -4.32
CA LYS A 377 7.66 1.48 -3.96
C LYS A 377 7.46 2.03 -2.54
N LEU A 378 8.11 1.42 -1.55
CA LEU A 378 8.04 1.86 -0.17
C LEU A 378 8.71 3.22 -0.04
N ALA A 379 7.94 4.23 0.33
CA ALA A 379 8.40 5.60 0.50
C ALA A 379 9.45 5.72 1.62
N ALA A 380 10.32 6.72 1.52
CA ALA A 380 11.26 7.06 2.58
C ALA A 380 10.55 7.49 3.87
N VAL A 381 11.02 7.01 5.02
CA VAL A 381 10.58 7.44 6.35
C VAL A 381 11.52 8.56 6.81
N THR A 382 10.98 9.75 7.03
CA THR A 382 11.76 10.97 7.36
C THR A 382 11.82 11.28 8.86
N SER A 383 11.01 10.61 9.68
CA SER A 383 11.04 10.69 11.14
C SER A 383 12.00 9.64 11.73
N GLY A 384 12.55 9.89 12.93
CA GLY A 384 13.42 8.92 13.62
C GLY A 384 14.76 8.66 12.92
N LEU A 385 15.21 9.59 12.07
CA LEU A 385 16.47 9.47 11.35
C LEU A 385 17.66 9.63 12.30
N PRO A 386 18.77 8.92 12.02
CA PRO A 386 19.98 9.05 12.82
C PRO A 386 20.53 10.47 12.71
N ALA A 387 20.60 11.18 13.85
CA ALA A 387 21.20 12.51 13.92
C ALA A 387 22.74 12.40 13.94
N GLY A 388 23.37 12.55 12.76
CA GLY A 388 24.83 12.60 12.63
C GLY A 388 25.43 11.48 11.75
N ALA A 389 26.60 11.74 11.18
CA ALA A 389 27.35 10.75 10.41
C ALA A 389 27.78 9.57 11.31
N GLY A 390 27.69 8.33 10.80
CA GLY A 390 28.03 7.14 11.58
C GLY A 390 27.02 6.81 12.70
N LYS A 391 25.75 7.21 12.54
CA LYS A 391 24.64 6.79 13.40
C LYS A 391 23.71 5.84 12.64
N THR A 392 22.92 5.04 13.36
CA THR A 392 22.03 4.06 12.74
C THR A 392 20.66 4.12 13.38
N SER A 393 19.61 3.87 12.60
CA SER A 393 18.26 3.63 13.10
C SER A 393 17.62 2.46 12.38
N ILE A 394 16.74 1.75 13.09
CA ILE A 394 15.84 0.76 12.50
C ILE A 394 14.43 1.07 12.98
N LEU A 395 13.51 1.15 12.02
CA LEU A 395 12.10 1.39 12.29
C LEU A 395 11.30 0.22 11.71
N ASP A 396 10.42 -0.38 12.50
CA ASP A 396 9.43 -1.34 12.03
C ASP A 396 8.04 -0.66 12.11
N ASN A 397 7.34 -0.57 10.99
CA ASN A 397 6.11 0.23 10.79
C ASN A 397 6.24 1.69 11.26
N GLY A 398 7.42 2.28 11.07
CA GLY A 398 7.70 3.68 11.47
C GLY A 398 7.99 3.88 12.95
N VAL A 399 8.01 2.82 13.76
CA VAL A 399 8.34 2.85 15.20
C VAL A 399 9.76 2.31 15.42
N ALA A 400 10.53 2.94 16.30
CA ALA A 400 11.88 2.49 16.61
C ALA A 400 11.90 1.05 17.13
N ALA A 401 12.63 0.17 16.44
CA ALA A 401 12.83 -1.22 16.85
C ALA A 401 14.08 -1.34 17.74
N ALA A 402 14.05 -2.31 18.67
CA ALA A 402 15.17 -2.57 19.57
C ALA A 402 16.39 -3.12 18.81
N GLY A 403 17.61 -2.81 19.27
CA GLY A 403 18.84 -3.39 18.72
C GLY A 403 19.53 -2.60 17.60
N ALA A 404 19.34 -1.27 17.53
CA ALA A 404 20.20 -0.41 16.72
C ALA A 404 21.62 -0.34 17.32
N GLY A 405 22.49 -1.29 16.95
CA GLY A 405 23.90 -1.25 17.33
C GLY A 405 24.59 0.03 16.83
N GLN A 406 25.63 0.50 17.55
CA GLN A 406 26.49 1.54 16.98
C GLN A 406 27.21 0.97 15.76
N PRO A 407 27.22 1.69 14.63
CA PRO A 407 27.91 1.20 13.45
C PRO A 407 29.42 1.27 13.64
N SER A 408 30.13 0.37 12.97
CA SER A 408 31.59 0.31 12.96
C SER A 408 32.12 0.60 11.56
N ILE A 409 33.27 1.27 11.49
CA ILE A 409 33.99 1.55 10.24
C ILE A 409 35.22 0.66 10.20
N THR A 410 35.36 -0.13 9.14
CA THR A 410 36.57 -0.94 8.87
C THR A 410 36.99 -0.71 7.43
N GLY A 411 38.15 -0.06 7.23
CA GLY A 411 38.62 0.33 5.91
C GLY A 411 37.58 1.21 5.20
N SER A 412 37.03 0.73 4.09
CA SER A 412 36.04 1.42 3.27
C SER A 412 34.59 1.09 3.53
N ARG A 413 34.33 0.27 4.56
CA ARG A 413 33.00 -0.24 4.85
C ARG A 413 32.49 0.28 6.20
N LEU A 414 31.29 0.86 6.19
CA LEU A 414 30.47 1.13 7.36
C LEU A 414 29.49 -0.02 7.55
N THR A 415 29.45 -0.63 8.72
CA THR A 415 28.54 -1.75 9.02
C THR A 415 27.77 -1.49 10.31
N ALA A 416 26.46 -1.71 10.27
CA ALA A 416 25.59 -1.78 11.41
C ALA A 416 24.83 -3.12 11.41
N SER A 417 24.56 -3.66 12.59
CA SER A 417 23.76 -4.87 12.73
C SER A 417 23.06 -4.89 14.08
N GLY A 418 22.03 -5.72 14.16
CA GLY A 418 21.27 -5.98 15.37
C GLY A 418 20.64 -7.37 15.30
N ALA A 419 19.70 -7.65 16.20
CA ALA A 419 19.00 -8.92 16.21
C ALA A 419 18.20 -9.10 14.90
N GLY A 420 18.64 -10.05 14.05
CA GLY A 420 17.94 -10.43 12.83
C GLY A 420 18.02 -9.43 11.66
N TRP A 421 18.98 -8.51 11.67
CA TRP A 421 19.21 -7.62 10.53
C TRP A 421 20.67 -7.11 10.46
N SER A 422 21.08 -6.73 9.26
CA SER A 422 22.34 -6.02 9.03
C SER A 422 22.20 -5.01 7.90
N LEU A 423 22.98 -3.93 7.96
CA LEU A 423 23.10 -2.95 6.89
C LEU A 423 24.54 -2.45 6.82
N SER A 424 25.12 -2.47 5.64
CA SER A 424 26.45 -1.96 5.37
C SER A 424 26.45 -1.09 4.13
N ALA A 425 27.33 -0.10 4.12
CA ALA A 425 27.68 0.67 2.95
C ALA A 425 29.20 0.59 2.75
N ASP A 426 29.60 0.38 1.51
CA ASP A 426 31.00 0.32 1.08
C ASP A 426 31.23 1.31 -0.05
N THR A 427 32.40 1.95 -0.06
CA THR A 427 32.80 2.89 -1.12
C THR A 427 34.15 2.51 -1.67
N SER A 428 34.42 2.86 -2.92
CA SER A 428 35.75 2.71 -3.50
C SER A 428 36.79 3.71 -2.96
N THR A 429 36.37 4.75 -2.23
CA THR A 429 37.21 5.90 -1.84
C THR A 429 36.85 6.41 -0.44
N VAL A 430 37.67 6.08 0.55
CA VAL A 430 37.51 6.54 1.94
C VAL A 430 38.20 7.89 2.12
N ARG A 431 37.45 8.92 2.50
CA ARG A 431 38.04 10.26 2.68
C ARG A 431 38.56 10.53 4.09
N THR A 432 38.00 9.90 5.14
CA THR A 432 38.50 10.03 6.52
C THR A 432 38.21 8.79 7.36
N THR A 433 38.97 8.58 8.44
CA THR A 433 38.73 7.53 9.45
C THR A 433 37.73 7.94 10.54
N ALA A 434 37.33 9.21 10.61
CA ALA A 434 36.42 9.74 11.63
C ALA A 434 34.93 9.64 11.25
N ALA A 435 34.61 9.60 9.95
CA ALA A 435 33.26 9.44 9.43
C ALA A 435 33.27 8.71 8.08
N PHE A 436 32.30 7.82 7.86
CA PHE A 436 32.11 7.16 6.57
C PHE A 436 31.64 8.16 5.52
N GLY A 437 32.35 8.19 4.41
CA GLY A 437 32.39 9.33 3.53
C GLY A 437 32.15 8.98 2.07
N VAL A 438 31.24 9.68 1.40
CA VAL A 438 30.94 9.46 -0.02
C VAL A 438 30.95 10.79 -0.79
N SER A 439 31.53 10.83 -1.99
CA SER A 439 31.45 12.02 -2.85
C SER A 439 30.10 12.08 -3.59
N ALA A 440 29.59 13.28 -3.83
CA ALA A 440 28.48 13.47 -4.77
C ALA A 440 28.86 12.92 -6.16
N GLY A 441 27.95 12.17 -6.79
CA GLY A 441 28.22 11.40 -8.01
C GLY A 441 29.05 10.12 -7.81
N GLY A 442 29.51 9.83 -6.59
CA GLY A 442 30.25 8.62 -6.26
C GLY A 442 29.35 7.40 -6.08
N ASN A 443 29.93 6.20 -6.25
CA ASN A 443 29.20 4.95 -6.05
C ASN A 443 29.32 4.44 -4.61
N VAL A 444 28.23 3.86 -4.10
CA VAL A 444 28.14 3.17 -2.82
C VAL A 444 27.56 1.79 -3.07
N THR A 445 28.23 0.76 -2.57
CA THR A 445 27.66 -0.59 -2.54
C THR A 445 27.00 -0.80 -1.19
N ILE A 446 25.68 -0.95 -1.19
CA ILE A 446 24.87 -1.18 -0.01
C ILE A 446 24.52 -2.67 0.06
N GLN A 447 24.72 -3.27 1.23
CA GLN A 447 24.39 -4.68 1.46
C GLN A 447 23.66 -4.79 2.79
N GLY A 448 22.71 -5.69 2.89
CA GLY A 448 22.00 -5.91 4.14
C GLY A 448 21.28 -7.24 4.18
N SER A 449 20.71 -7.53 5.35
CA SER A 449 19.92 -8.73 5.61
C SER A 449 18.83 -8.44 6.64
N GLY A 450 17.89 -9.37 6.81
CA GLY A 450 16.75 -9.21 7.71
C GLY A 450 15.48 -8.71 7.01
N TYR A 451 15.39 -8.95 5.71
CA TYR A 451 14.21 -8.70 4.88
C TYR A 451 13.54 -10.02 4.51
N ALA A 452 12.27 -9.98 4.12
CA ALA A 452 11.55 -11.16 3.65
C ALA A 452 12.17 -11.66 2.34
N PRO A 453 12.48 -12.97 2.21
CA PRO A 453 13.03 -13.54 0.98
C PRO A 453 12.17 -13.25 -0.25
N GLY A 454 12.80 -12.93 -1.39
CA GLY A 454 12.10 -12.66 -2.65
C GLY A 454 11.40 -11.30 -2.72
N THR A 455 11.42 -10.49 -1.66
CA THR A 455 10.77 -9.16 -1.64
C THR A 455 11.65 -8.06 -2.21
N THR A 456 11.04 -6.99 -2.72
CA THR A 456 11.79 -5.82 -3.17
C THR A 456 12.18 -4.93 -1.98
N VAL A 457 13.45 -4.54 -1.91
CA VAL A 457 13.93 -3.47 -1.02
C VAL A 457 14.24 -2.21 -1.82
N TYR A 458 13.96 -1.05 -1.23
CA TYR A 458 14.07 0.26 -1.85
C TYR A 458 15.13 1.09 -1.13
N VAL A 459 16.11 1.57 -1.88
CA VAL A 459 17.23 2.35 -1.39
C VAL A 459 16.97 3.84 -1.61
N TRP A 460 17.12 4.61 -0.55
CA TRP A 460 16.91 6.06 -0.52
C TRP A 460 18.12 6.79 0.05
N LEU A 461 18.43 7.96 -0.50
CA LEU A 461 19.23 8.99 0.16
C LEU A 461 18.29 9.98 0.84
N LEU A 462 18.56 10.37 2.07
CA LEU A 462 17.75 11.31 2.82
C LEU A 462 18.47 12.65 2.99
N SER A 463 17.66 13.72 3.05
CA SER A 463 17.96 15.17 3.07
C SER A 463 18.19 15.89 1.72
N PRO A 464 17.13 16.14 0.92
CA PRO A 464 15.76 15.60 0.95
C PRO A 464 15.70 14.15 0.40
N PRO A 465 14.58 13.41 0.58
CA PRO A 465 14.47 12.04 0.07
C PRO A 465 14.67 11.96 -1.45
N ALA A 466 15.66 11.17 -1.86
CA ALA A 466 15.96 10.85 -3.25
C ALA A 466 16.04 9.33 -3.41
N PHE A 467 15.27 8.79 -4.35
CA PHE A 467 15.30 7.36 -4.65
C PHE A 467 16.57 7.02 -5.42
N LEU A 468 17.27 5.97 -5.00
CA LEU A 468 18.52 5.54 -5.63
C LEU A 468 18.35 4.26 -6.46
N ALA A 469 17.74 3.22 -5.89
CA ALA A 469 17.55 1.94 -6.55
C ALA A 469 16.52 1.05 -5.82
N SER A 470 16.09 -0.01 -6.49
CA SER A 470 15.42 -1.15 -5.86
C SER A 470 16.15 -2.44 -6.20
N VAL A 471 16.16 -3.40 -5.28
CA VAL A 471 16.76 -4.72 -5.48
C VAL A 471 15.92 -5.78 -4.79
N THR A 472 15.86 -6.99 -5.35
CA THR A 472 15.17 -8.11 -4.74
C THR A 472 16.06 -8.76 -3.68
N ALA A 473 15.51 -9.01 -2.48
CA ALA A 473 16.16 -9.80 -1.45
C ALA A 473 16.25 -11.27 -1.89
N ASP A 474 17.39 -11.90 -1.67
CA ASP A 474 17.64 -13.30 -2.00
C ASP A 474 16.86 -14.26 -1.10
N ALA A 475 17.06 -15.57 -1.30
CA ALA A 475 16.39 -16.62 -0.52
C ALA A 475 16.67 -16.55 1.00
N ASN A 476 17.73 -15.85 1.42
CA ASN A 476 18.10 -15.65 2.82
C ASN A 476 17.62 -14.29 3.36
N GLY A 477 16.88 -13.51 2.56
CA GLY A 477 16.46 -12.17 2.95
C GLY A 477 17.60 -11.15 2.92
N ALA A 478 18.69 -11.44 2.20
CA ALA A 478 19.83 -10.57 2.03
C ALA A 478 19.80 -9.86 0.67
N PHE A 479 20.46 -8.71 0.55
CA PHE A 479 20.51 -7.97 -0.71
C PHE A 479 21.87 -7.30 -0.89
N THR A 480 22.20 -6.98 -2.14
CA THR A 480 23.35 -6.15 -2.52
C THR A 480 22.96 -5.24 -3.67
N ALA A 481 23.20 -3.93 -3.54
CA ALA A 481 22.96 -2.95 -4.58
C ALA A 481 24.09 -1.93 -4.65
N THR A 482 24.63 -1.69 -5.84
CA THR A 482 25.53 -0.56 -6.09
C THR A 482 24.71 0.61 -6.60
N VAL A 483 24.74 1.73 -5.86
CA VAL A 483 23.99 2.94 -6.16
C VAL A 483 24.91 4.13 -6.36
N THR A 484 24.52 5.06 -7.22
CA THR A 484 25.25 6.31 -7.44
C THR A 484 24.60 7.43 -6.63
N MET A 485 25.41 8.15 -5.84
CA MET A 485 24.96 9.35 -5.14
C MET A 485 24.55 10.42 -6.15
N PRO A 486 23.42 11.11 -5.98
CA PRO A 486 23.04 12.22 -6.85
C PRO A 486 24.18 13.25 -6.98
N ALA A 487 24.44 13.72 -8.20
CA ALA A 487 25.48 14.74 -8.43
C ALA A 487 25.19 16.07 -7.70
N ALA A 488 23.90 16.33 -7.43
CA ALA A 488 23.41 17.49 -6.69
C ALA A 488 23.37 17.31 -5.16
N THR A 489 23.87 16.19 -4.63
CA THR A 489 23.94 15.99 -3.17
C THR A 489 24.80 17.07 -2.53
N THR A 490 24.22 17.81 -1.59
CA THR A 490 24.91 18.85 -0.83
C THR A 490 26.01 18.24 0.04
N ALA A 491 27.12 18.94 0.25
CA ALA A 491 28.10 18.50 1.25
C ALA A 491 27.48 18.61 2.65
N GLY A 492 27.62 17.56 3.47
CA GLY A 492 26.98 17.51 4.78
C GLY A 492 26.66 16.11 5.26
N THR A 493 25.91 16.01 6.35
CA THR A 493 25.41 14.74 6.87
C THR A 493 24.13 14.34 6.15
N HIS A 494 24.09 13.08 5.71
CA HIS A 494 22.94 12.45 5.06
C HIS A 494 22.67 11.08 5.70
N ALA A 495 21.59 10.42 5.31
CA ALA A 495 21.35 9.02 5.65
C ALA A 495 21.01 8.20 4.39
N LEU A 496 21.58 7.01 4.29
CA LEU A 496 21.10 5.98 3.38
C LEU A 496 20.06 5.14 4.12
N GLN A 497 18.89 4.98 3.55
CA GLN A 497 17.79 4.21 4.12
C GLN A 497 17.37 3.10 3.16
N VAL A 498 17.14 1.90 3.70
CA VAL A 498 16.65 0.75 2.97
C VAL A 498 15.31 0.31 3.55
N ASN A 499 14.28 0.42 2.71
CA ASN A 499 12.90 0.10 3.06
C ASN A 499 12.48 -1.20 2.38
N GLY A 500 11.94 -2.14 3.14
CA GLY A 500 11.48 -3.44 2.66
C GLY A 500 10.54 -4.07 3.68
N PHE A 501 10.12 -5.30 3.44
CA PHE A 501 9.37 -6.06 4.43
C PHE A 501 10.33 -6.90 5.26
N ALA A 502 10.12 -6.97 6.58
CA ALA A 502 10.76 -7.98 7.42
C ALA A 502 10.07 -9.35 7.19
N PRO A 503 10.70 -10.49 7.56
CA PRO A 503 10.05 -11.80 7.48
C PRO A 503 8.71 -11.91 8.22
N SER A 504 8.45 -11.04 9.19
CA SER A 504 7.16 -10.93 9.90
C SER A 504 6.07 -10.18 9.12
N GLY A 505 6.35 -9.66 7.93
CA GLY A 505 5.41 -8.89 7.09
C GLY A 505 5.29 -7.40 7.43
N VAL A 506 5.99 -6.90 8.47
CA VAL A 506 6.02 -5.47 8.79
C VAL A 506 6.98 -4.71 7.87
N VAL A 507 6.68 -3.42 7.62
CA VAL A 507 7.60 -2.55 6.87
C VAL A 507 8.80 -2.22 7.74
N ARG A 508 9.99 -2.57 7.27
CA ARG A 508 11.27 -2.30 7.91
C ARG A 508 12.03 -1.21 7.17
N SER A 509 12.47 -0.20 7.91
CA SER A 509 13.31 0.90 7.45
C SER A 509 14.61 0.92 8.23
N ALA A 510 15.69 0.42 7.64
CA ALA A 510 17.03 0.46 8.22
C ALA A 510 17.81 1.64 7.62
N SER A 511 18.37 2.50 8.46
CA SER A 511 19.07 3.72 8.04
C SER A 511 20.48 3.79 8.62
N ILE A 512 21.47 4.14 7.80
CA ILE A 512 22.85 4.45 8.22
C ILE A 512 23.23 5.88 7.81
N GLY A 513 23.76 6.65 8.77
CA GLY A 513 24.22 8.01 8.57
C GLY A 513 25.57 8.05 7.86
N ILE A 514 25.68 8.89 6.84
CA ILE A 514 26.88 9.07 6.02
C ILE A 514 27.28 10.55 5.93
N GLN A 515 28.53 10.82 5.62
CA GLN A 515 29.01 12.16 5.28
C GLN A 515 29.15 12.27 3.75
N ALA A 516 28.41 13.19 3.13
CA ALA A 516 28.56 13.54 1.73
C ALA A 516 29.60 14.65 1.56
N PHE A 517 30.48 14.49 0.57
CA PHE A 517 31.45 15.50 0.16
C PHE A 517 31.11 16.06 -1.22
N SER A 518 31.44 17.32 -1.45
CA SER A 518 31.37 17.89 -2.80
C SER A 518 32.26 17.10 -3.75
N SER A 519 31.73 16.81 -4.94
CA SER A 519 32.54 16.24 -6.02
C SER A 519 33.57 17.30 -6.44
N PRO A 520 34.88 17.00 -6.51
CA PRO A 520 35.83 17.95 -7.07
C PRO A 520 35.55 18.07 -8.57
N THR A 521 34.82 19.11 -8.96
CA THR A 521 34.53 19.46 -10.35
C THR A 521 35.82 19.97 -11.02
N SER A 522 36.59 19.04 -11.59
CA SER A 522 37.82 19.28 -12.38
C SER A 522 39.05 19.79 -11.59
N PRO A 523 40.27 19.48 -12.05
CA PRO A 523 41.50 20.03 -11.46
C PRO A 523 41.48 21.55 -11.52
N THR A 524 41.70 22.26 -10.42
CA THR A 524 41.91 23.71 -10.47
C THR A 524 43.30 23.96 -11.04
N ARG A 525 43.33 24.69 -12.16
CA ARG A 525 44.56 24.98 -12.89
C ARG A 525 44.92 26.45 -12.76
N ALA A 526 46.21 26.71 -12.58
CA ALA A 526 46.78 28.03 -12.75
C ALA A 526 47.94 27.95 -13.72
N VAL A 527 48.15 29.01 -14.50
CA VAL A 527 49.32 29.11 -15.36
C VAL A 527 50.11 30.33 -14.94
N VAL A 528 51.37 30.12 -14.59
CA VAL A 528 52.29 31.20 -14.25
C VAL A 528 53.32 31.35 -15.37
N ALA A 529 53.56 32.60 -15.76
CA ALA A 529 54.61 32.95 -16.69
C ALA A 529 55.89 33.33 -15.92
N PHE A 530 57.03 33.06 -16.52
CA PHE A 530 58.33 33.53 -16.09
C PHE A 530 58.85 34.51 -17.13
N LYS A 531 59.67 35.49 -16.71
CA LYS A 531 60.47 36.26 -17.68
C LYS A 531 61.41 35.31 -18.43
N ALA A 532 61.63 35.58 -19.72
CA ALA A 532 62.51 34.79 -20.59
C ALA A 532 63.87 34.51 -19.94
N GLY A 533 64.28 33.24 -19.95
CA GLY A 533 65.53 32.77 -19.33
C GLY A 533 65.61 32.86 -17.80
N LYS A 534 64.57 33.34 -17.11
CA LYS A 534 64.56 33.47 -15.63
C LYS A 534 63.86 32.28 -14.97
N LYS A 535 64.33 31.95 -13.76
CA LYS A 535 63.81 30.87 -12.89
C LYS A 535 63.01 31.34 -11.67
N LYS A 536 62.94 32.67 -11.44
CA LYS A 536 62.29 33.26 -10.27
C LYS A 536 60.87 33.72 -10.62
N LEU A 537 59.93 33.51 -9.70
CA LEU A 537 58.57 34.07 -9.77
C LEU A 537 58.61 35.57 -9.57
N ASP A 538 57.99 36.31 -10.49
CA ASP A 538 57.73 37.74 -10.35
C ASP A 538 56.48 38.01 -9.49
N VAL A 539 56.12 39.29 -9.33
CA VAL A 539 55.00 39.71 -8.48
C VAL A 539 53.68 39.15 -9.00
N THR A 540 53.45 39.21 -10.32
CA THR A 540 52.23 38.71 -10.96
C THR A 540 52.06 37.21 -10.75
N ALA A 541 53.11 36.43 -10.98
CA ALA A 541 53.07 34.98 -10.76
C ALA A 541 52.80 34.61 -9.29
N ARG A 542 53.31 35.39 -8.32
CA ARG A 542 53.02 35.17 -6.90
C ARG A 542 51.57 35.48 -6.54
N VAL A 543 51.01 36.57 -7.06
CA VAL A 543 49.59 36.93 -6.84
C VAL A 543 48.69 35.82 -7.38
N THR A 544 48.90 35.35 -8.61
CA THR A 544 48.13 34.23 -9.18
C THR A 544 48.19 32.96 -8.33
N LEU A 545 49.36 32.62 -7.77
CA LEU A 545 49.51 31.43 -6.92
C LEU A 545 48.89 31.62 -5.53
N ARG A 546 48.93 32.83 -4.96
CA ARG A 546 48.27 33.14 -3.69
C ARG A 546 46.76 33.04 -3.83
N ASP A 547 46.21 33.63 -4.88
CA ASP A 547 44.77 33.66 -5.13
C ASP A 547 44.26 32.24 -5.46
N LEU A 548 45.07 31.43 -6.16
CA LEU A 548 44.84 29.99 -6.28
C LEU A 548 44.69 29.33 -4.90
N VAL A 549 45.66 29.47 -4.00
CA VAL A 549 45.61 28.84 -2.66
C VAL A 549 44.40 29.31 -1.85
N ALA A 550 44.06 30.60 -1.93
CA ALA A 550 42.91 31.17 -1.24
C ALA A 550 41.56 30.65 -1.78
N SER A 551 41.50 30.22 -3.04
CA SER A 551 40.27 29.67 -3.65
C SER A 551 40.06 28.18 -3.43
N LEU A 552 41.03 27.46 -2.86
CA LEU A 552 40.91 26.03 -2.62
C LEU A 552 40.01 25.75 -1.40
N PRO A 553 39.18 24.68 -1.43
CA PRO A 553 38.45 24.21 -0.26
C PRO A 553 39.40 23.91 0.92
N LYS A 554 38.92 24.11 2.15
CA LYS A 554 39.71 23.82 3.37
C LYS A 554 39.98 22.33 3.56
N ASP A 555 39.20 21.48 2.88
CA ASP A 555 39.31 20.04 2.91
C ASP A 555 40.43 19.62 1.93
N ALA A 556 41.46 18.96 2.46
CA ALA A 556 42.80 18.98 1.88
C ALA A 556 42.91 18.40 0.45
N PRO A 557 43.64 19.06 -0.47
CA PRO A 557 44.04 18.47 -1.74
C PRO A 557 45.14 17.40 -1.51
N THR A 558 44.94 16.21 -2.07
CA THR A 558 45.84 15.06 -1.84
C THR A 558 47.05 15.03 -2.80
N SER A 559 47.01 15.71 -3.96
CA SER A 559 48.15 15.80 -4.89
C SER A 559 48.16 17.05 -5.78
N THR A 560 49.32 17.69 -5.94
CA THR A 560 49.55 18.82 -6.83
C THR A 560 50.60 18.48 -7.87
N LEU A 561 50.23 18.52 -9.15
CA LEU A 561 51.16 18.42 -10.27
C LEU A 561 51.60 19.80 -10.72
N VAL A 562 52.91 20.04 -10.74
CA VAL A 562 53.50 21.25 -11.31
C VAL A 562 54.36 20.88 -12.51
N THR A 563 53.98 21.37 -13.69
CA THR A 563 54.69 21.12 -14.95
C THR A 563 55.34 22.40 -15.43
N GLY A 564 56.67 22.43 -15.51
CA GLY A 564 57.40 23.47 -16.21
C GLY A 564 57.50 23.13 -17.70
N PHE A 565 57.41 24.13 -18.58
CA PHE A 565 57.54 23.92 -20.02
C PHE A 565 58.90 24.37 -20.55
N ALA A 566 59.34 23.70 -21.62
CA ALA A 566 60.49 24.03 -22.44
C ALA A 566 60.07 24.04 -23.92
N PRO A 567 60.76 24.74 -24.83
CA PRO A 567 60.39 24.75 -26.24
C PRO A 567 60.71 23.38 -26.87
N ARG A 568 59.90 22.94 -27.84
CA ARG A 568 60.10 21.65 -28.53
C ARG A 568 61.43 21.59 -29.29
N SER A 569 61.88 22.72 -29.84
CA SER A 569 63.20 22.90 -30.45
C SER A 569 64.36 22.91 -29.43
N GLY A 570 64.06 23.12 -28.14
CA GLY A 570 65.01 23.15 -27.02
C GLY A 570 64.91 21.90 -26.14
N ALA A 571 64.75 20.71 -26.72
CA ALA A 571 64.68 19.47 -25.93
C ALA A 571 66.01 19.09 -25.23
N ASN A 572 67.02 19.95 -25.31
CA ASN A 572 68.37 19.79 -24.76
C ASN A 572 68.37 19.87 -23.21
N GLY A 573 69.39 19.29 -22.59
CA GLY A 573 69.53 19.23 -21.12
C GLY A 573 69.33 20.57 -20.37
N PRO A 574 69.86 21.71 -20.85
CA PRO A 574 69.74 23.01 -20.18
C PRO A 574 68.30 23.54 -20.08
N ASP A 575 67.51 23.46 -21.15
CA ASP A 575 66.15 24.00 -21.20
C ASP A 575 65.17 23.15 -20.38
N ARG A 576 65.30 21.81 -20.43
CA ARG A 576 64.56 20.92 -19.51
C ARG A 576 64.97 21.17 -18.06
N SER A 577 66.23 21.49 -17.79
CA SER A 577 66.71 21.85 -16.45
C SER A 577 66.05 23.15 -15.97
N LEU A 578 65.93 24.16 -16.84
CA LEU A 578 65.26 25.41 -16.53
C LEU A 578 63.75 25.20 -16.26
N ALA A 579 63.06 24.39 -17.07
CA ALA A 579 61.67 24.02 -16.85
C ALA A 579 61.44 23.35 -15.48
N ARG A 580 62.29 22.39 -15.09
CA ARG A 580 62.21 21.77 -13.74
C ARG A 580 62.48 22.77 -12.62
N LYS A 581 63.45 23.67 -12.79
CA LYS A 581 63.76 24.73 -11.81
C LYS A 581 62.57 25.68 -11.61
N ARG A 582 61.88 26.05 -12.70
CA ARG A 582 60.64 26.86 -12.66
C ARG A 582 59.52 26.15 -11.90
N ALA A 583 59.28 24.88 -12.20
CA ALA A 583 58.30 24.07 -11.47
C ALA A 583 58.63 23.95 -9.97
N LYS A 584 59.91 23.73 -9.61
CA LYS A 584 60.35 23.72 -8.20
C LYS A 584 60.14 25.06 -7.50
N ALA A 585 60.35 26.19 -8.18
CA ALA A 585 60.10 27.52 -7.62
C ALA A 585 58.61 27.74 -7.29
N VAL A 586 57.72 27.23 -8.14
CA VAL A 586 56.27 27.23 -7.89
C VAL A 586 55.90 26.36 -6.70
N VAL A 587 56.44 25.15 -6.60
CA VAL A 587 56.22 24.27 -5.43
C VAL A 587 56.67 24.94 -4.13
N ALA A 588 57.86 25.56 -4.12
CA ALA A 588 58.37 26.25 -2.94
C ALA A 588 57.45 27.40 -2.49
N TYR A 589 56.87 28.13 -3.44
CA TYR A 589 55.91 29.19 -3.15
C TYR A 589 54.59 28.64 -2.61
N LEU A 590 54.00 27.63 -3.25
CA LEU A 590 52.74 27.02 -2.82
C LEU A 590 52.84 26.45 -1.40
N ARG A 591 53.97 25.82 -1.05
CA ARG A 591 54.24 25.37 0.33
C ARG A 591 54.25 26.53 1.32
N LYS A 592 54.94 27.63 1.00
CA LYS A 592 54.98 28.82 1.85
C LYS A 592 53.62 29.50 1.99
N ALA A 593 52.78 29.41 0.96
CA ALA A 593 51.42 29.94 0.96
C ALA A 593 50.41 29.06 1.74
N GLY A 594 50.85 27.92 2.29
CA GLY A 594 50.01 27.06 3.15
C GLY A 594 49.35 25.88 2.42
N LEU A 595 49.73 25.57 1.18
CA LEU A 595 49.19 24.41 0.47
C LEU A 595 49.81 23.10 0.96
N SER A 596 49.07 22.36 1.76
CA SER A 596 49.43 21.02 2.26
C SER A 596 48.97 19.94 1.28
N SER A 597 49.84 19.55 0.33
CA SER A 597 49.59 18.45 -0.63
C SER A 597 50.88 17.69 -0.97
N SER A 598 50.76 16.48 -1.53
CA SER A 598 51.91 15.82 -2.17
C SER A 598 52.25 16.55 -3.48
N PHE A 599 53.53 16.85 -3.75
CA PHE A 599 53.92 17.64 -4.92
C PHE A 599 54.69 16.78 -5.93
N THR A 600 54.19 16.70 -7.16
CA THR A 600 54.90 16.10 -8.29
C THR A 600 55.43 17.19 -9.22
N VAL A 601 56.73 17.14 -9.53
CA VAL A 601 57.37 18.08 -10.46
C VAL A 601 57.63 17.39 -11.80
N LYS A 602 57.06 17.92 -12.88
CA LYS A 602 57.35 17.49 -14.26
C LYS A 602 57.97 18.63 -15.07
N ALA A 603 58.71 18.23 -16.11
CA ALA A 603 59.08 19.12 -17.20
C ALA A 603 58.55 18.53 -18.51
N SER A 604 57.92 19.36 -19.33
CA SER A 604 57.35 18.96 -20.62
C SER A 604 57.77 19.94 -21.73
N THR A 605 57.54 19.58 -22.98
CA THR A 605 57.87 20.41 -24.15
C THR A 605 56.61 20.94 -24.83
N VAL A 606 56.65 22.19 -25.31
CA VAL A 606 55.55 22.84 -26.04
C VAL A 606 55.97 23.32 -27.44
N PRO A 607 55.06 23.34 -28.43
CA PRO A 607 55.39 23.73 -29.81
C PRO A 607 55.80 25.20 -29.98
N ALA A 608 55.22 26.11 -29.19
CA ALA A 608 55.46 27.56 -29.31
C ALA A 608 56.49 28.06 -28.28
N THR A 609 57.47 28.86 -28.72
CA THR A 609 58.50 29.47 -27.86
C THR A 609 57.90 30.36 -26.76
N LYS A 610 56.81 31.09 -27.04
CA LYS A 610 56.09 31.91 -26.06
C LYS A 610 55.51 31.12 -24.88
N ASP A 611 55.17 29.85 -25.08
CA ASP A 611 54.61 28.97 -24.03
C ASP A 611 55.70 28.22 -23.26
N SER A 612 56.95 28.29 -23.73
CA SER A 612 58.10 27.68 -23.05
C SER A 612 58.58 28.44 -21.82
N ASP A 613 58.10 29.68 -21.63
CA ASP A 613 58.36 30.49 -20.45
C ASP A 613 57.31 30.30 -19.35
N ARG A 614 56.49 29.25 -19.42
CA ARG A 614 55.38 29.01 -18.48
C ARG A 614 55.61 27.80 -17.60
N ALA A 615 54.98 27.79 -16.43
CA ALA A 615 54.69 26.58 -15.67
C ALA A 615 53.19 26.50 -15.44
N THR A 616 52.61 25.31 -15.62
CA THR A 616 51.24 25.02 -15.21
C THR A 616 51.23 24.36 -13.85
N VAL A 617 50.32 24.80 -13.02
CA VAL A 617 49.92 24.13 -11.78
C VAL A 617 48.59 23.46 -12.06
N SER A 618 48.49 22.19 -11.73
CA SER A 618 47.23 21.45 -11.71
C SER A 618 47.09 20.86 -10.33
N VAL A 619 46.22 21.48 -9.53
CA VAL A 619 45.85 20.94 -8.22
C VAL A 619 44.78 19.90 -8.47
N THR A 620 45.06 18.67 -8.08
CA THR A 620 44.17 17.54 -8.27
C THR A 620 43.76 17.01 -6.90
N TRP A 621 42.47 16.88 -6.71
CA TRP A 621 41.96 16.05 -5.62
C TRP A 621 42.10 14.61 -6.10
N SER A 622 42.86 13.79 -5.37
CA SER A 622 42.71 12.35 -5.53
C SER A 622 41.27 12.00 -5.16
N PRO A 623 40.62 11.11 -5.93
CA PRO A 623 39.26 10.63 -5.69
C PRO A 623 38.98 10.30 -4.22
#